data_AF-A0A497FH99-F1
#
_entry.id   AF-A0A497FH99-F1
#
_cell.length_a   1.000
_cell.length_b   1.000
_cell.length_c   1.000
_cell.angle_alpha   90.00
_cell.angle_beta   90.00
_cell.angle_gamma   90.00
#
_symmetry.space_group_name_H-M   'P 1'
#
loop_
_entity.id
_entity.type
_entity.pdbx_description
1 polymer ?
#
loop_
_entity_poly.entity_id
_entity_poly.type
_entity_poly.pdbx_seq_one_letter_code
_entity_poly.pdbx_strand_id
1 'polypeptide(L)'
;MATVEEISVNYSELLKADIKAFEEIGKELRKQLLPKLHEDYELALEIEPKLKDGEHEITQTLSLCPSCLRLLKAVIFEREGKVWIRKECPVHGEIEEIYWGDYELYMRFKKWQFDGKGVKNTNVPLLTLCPYNCGLCPRHKSHTALLNLVATNRCDLSCWYCFFFAARAGYVYEPTLNHIRYMLREARKLAPVPPKALQITGGEPLLRDDIVEIVKIAKEEGFT
;
A
#
# COMPACT_ATOMS: atom_id res chain seq x y z
N MET A 1 20.86 1.93 21.49
CA MET A 1 19.69 2.01 20.61
C MET A 1 18.63 2.75 21.41
N ALA A 2 18.31 4.00 21.05
CA ALA A 2 17.18 4.66 21.67
C ALA A 2 15.94 3.82 21.34
N THR A 3 15.23 3.37 22.36
CA THR A 3 13.93 2.72 22.20
C THR A 3 13.01 3.78 21.60
N VAL A 4 12.82 3.74 20.29
CA VAL A 4 11.76 4.50 19.65
C VAL A 4 10.47 3.93 20.22
N GLU A 5 9.76 4.71 21.04
CA GLU A 5 8.44 4.32 21.51
C GLU A 5 7.57 4.10 20.27
N GLU A 6 7.13 2.86 20.09
CA GLU A 6 6.30 2.48 18.96
C GLU A 6 4.91 3.11 19.15
N ILE A 7 4.51 3.95 18.21
CA ILE A 7 3.20 4.61 18.23
C ILE A 7 2.14 3.50 18.22
N SER A 8 1.39 3.38 19.30
CA SER A 8 0.41 2.31 19.48
C SER A 8 -0.92 2.85 19.97
N VAL A 9 -1.99 2.17 19.57
CA VAL A 9 -3.35 2.44 20.03
C VAL A 9 -3.78 1.30 20.92
N ASN A 10 -4.24 1.61 22.14
CA ASN A 10 -4.81 0.59 23.01
C ASN A 10 -6.23 0.23 22.54
N TYR A 11 -6.33 -0.71 21.60
CA TYR A 11 -7.61 -1.16 21.05
C TYR A 11 -8.57 -1.73 22.11
N SER A 12 -8.07 -2.22 23.25
CA SER A 12 -8.92 -2.74 24.32
C SER A 12 -9.78 -1.64 24.99
N GLU A 13 -9.31 -0.39 24.97
CA GLU A 13 -10.06 0.77 25.47
C GLU A 13 -11.10 1.25 24.46
N LEU A 14 -10.99 0.84 23.19
CA LEU A 14 -11.85 1.27 22.09
C LEU A 14 -13.01 0.33 21.80
N LEU A 15 -13.22 -0.70 22.63
CA LEU A 15 -14.28 -1.70 22.43
C LEU A 15 -15.70 -1.09 22.36
N LYS A 16 -15.90 0.04 23.05
CA LYS A 16 -17.16 0.80 23.06
C LYS A 16 -17.06 2.15 22.36
N ALA A 17 -15.94 2.42 21.69
CA ALA A 17 -15.73 3.67 20.99
C ALA A 17 -16.78 3.87 19.90
N ASP A 18 -17.21 5.12 19.73
CA ASP A 18 -18.07 5.51 18.64
C ASP A 18 -17.23 5.83 17.38
N ILE A 19 -17.92 6.14 16.28
CA ILE A 19 -17.29 6.45 14.99
C ILE A 19 -16.41 7.71 15.10
N LYS A 20 -16.80 8.69 15.91
CA LYS A 20 -16.07 9.96 16.05
C LYS A 20 -14.72 9.75 16.73
N ALA A 21 -14.67 8.89 17.75
CA ALA A 21 -13.42 8.54 18.41
C ALA A 21 -12.40 7.96 17.41
N PHE A 22 -12.82 7.05 16.52
CA PHE A 22 -11.92 6.50 15.48
C PHE A 22 -11.47 7.57 14.47
N GLU A 23 -12.33 8.53 14.13
CA GLU A 23 -11.99 9.65 13.26
C GLU A 23 -10.89 10.53 13.86
N GLU A 24 -11.03 10.89 15.15
CA GLU A 24 -10.06 11.75 15.84
C GLU A 24 -8.71 11.04 16.03
N ILE A 25 -8.71 9.77 16.44
CA ILE A 25 -7.49 8.95 16.52
C ILE A 25 -6.79 8.89 15.15
N GLY A 26 -7.56 8.68 14.08
CA GLY A 26 -7.03 8.66 12.72
C GLY A 26 -6.39 9.99 12.30
N LYS A 27 -6.95 11.13 12.71
CA LYS A 27 -6.38 12.46 12.42
C LYS A 27 -5.07 12.70 13.17
N GLU A 28 -5.01 12.28 14.43
CA GLU A 28 -3.85 12.46 15.30
C GLU A 28 -2.66 11.60 14.86
N LEU A 29 -2.90 10.32 14.57
CA LEU A 29 -1.83 9.35 14.36
C LEU A 29 -1.33 9.29 12.92
N ARG A 30 -2.17 9.59 11.92
CA ARG A 30 -1.82 9.40 10.49
C ARG A 30 -0.51 10.09 10.09
N LYS A 31 -0.22 11.28 10.63
CA LYS A 31 1.04 11.99 10.34
C LYS A 31 2.24 11.36 11.05
N GLN A 32 2.04 10.82 12.23
CA GLN A 32 3.10 10.23 13.05
C GLN A 32 3.54 8.86 12.50
N LEU A 33 2.64 8.16 11.81
CA LEU A 33 2.89 6.87 11.16
C LEU A 33 3.55 6.98 9.77
N LEU A 34 3.79 8.19 9.25
CA LEU A 34 4.46 8.36 7.97
C LEU A 34 5.97 8.12 8.13
N PRO A 35 6.61 7.40 7.17
CA PRO A 35 8.06 7.27 7.14
C PRO A 35 8.75 8.64 7.14
N LYS A 36 9.79 8.76 7.97
CA LYS A 36 10.56 9.97 8.18
C LYS A 36 11.90 9.88 7.43
N LEU A 37 12.20 10.94 6.69
CA LEU A 37 13.47 11.08 6.00
C LEU A 37 14.61 11.17 7.03
N HIS A 38 15.72 10.47 6.79
CA HIS A 38 16.89 10.34 7.66
C HIS A 38 16.71 9.49 8.93
N GLU A 39 15.50 8.99 9.20
CA GLU A 39 15.25 7.99 10.25
C GLU A 39 14.89 6.64 9.63
N ASP A 40 13.88 6.61 8.75
CA ASP A 40 13.35 5.38 8.14
C ASP A 40 13.91 5.11 6.74
N TYR A 41 14.29 6.18 6.02
CA TYR A 41 14.81 6.09 4.66
C TYR A 41 15.70 7.27 4.27
N GLU A 42 16.41 7.08 3.17
CA GLU A 42 17.26 8.10 2.55
C GLU A 42 16.86 8.33 1.08
N LEU A 43 17.36 9.41 0.49
CA LEU A 43 17.25 9.71 -0.93
C LEU A 43 18.66 9.70 -1.56
N ALA A 44 18.78 9.25 -2.81
CA ALA A 44 19.92 9.53 -3.69
C ALA A 44 19.38 9.76 -5.11
N LEU A 45 18.89 10.98 -5.34
CA LEU A 45 18.28 11.39 -6.62
C LEU A 45 19.25 12.18 -7.50
N GLU A 46 20.45 12.45 -7.00
CA GLU A 46 21.55 13.11 -7.69
C GLU A 46 22.30 12.18 -8.64
N ILE A 47 22.20 10.87 -8.45
CA ILE A 47 22.87 9.87 -9.27
C ILE A 47 21.96 9.50 -10.45
N GLU A 48 22.45 9.76 -11.66
CA GLU A 48 21.77 9.37 -12.90
C GLU A 48 22.37 8.07 -13.44
N PRO A 49 21.61 6.96 -13.45
CA PRO A 49 22.11 5.72 -14.04
C PRO A 49 22.29 5.89 -15.55
N LYS A 50 23.49 5.58 -16.04
CA LYS A 50 23.84 5.74 -17.45
C LYS A 50 23.52 4.49 -18.25
N LEU A 51 23.23 4.67 -19.53
CA LEU A 51 23.19 3.59 -20.51
C LEU A 51 24.61 3.16 -20.88
N LYS A 52 24.75 1.88 -21.25
CA LYS A 52 25.97 1.28 -21.79
C LYS A 52 25.79 1.07 -23.30
N ASP A 53 26.88 0.75 -23.99
CA ASP A 53 26.85 0.53 -25.44
C ASP A 53 25.91 -0.63 -25.81
N GLY A 54 25.08 -0.41 -26.83
CA GLY A 54 24.09 -1.39 -27.29
C GLY A 54 22.78 -1.40 -26.48
N GLU A 55 22.57 -0.43 -25.59
CA GLU A 55 21.33 -0.30 -24.81
C GLU A 55 20.45 0.83 -25.36
N HIS A 56 19.14 0.58 -25.42
CA HIS A 56 18.17 1.55 -25.92
C HIS A 56 17.24 2.01 -24.81
N GLU A 57 17.29 3.30 -24.46
CA GLU A 57 16.41 3.84 -23.42
C GLU A 57 14.94 3.68 -23.76
N ILE A 58 14.15 3.29 -22.77
CA ILE A 58 12.69 3.22 -22.85
C ILE A 58 12.05 4.35 -22.05
N THR A 59 12.47 4.54 -20.80
CA THR A 59 11.97 5.57 -19.89
C THR A 59 12.82 5.65 -18.61
N GLN A 60 12.58 6.66 -17.79
CA GLN A 60 13.16 6.80 -16.46
C GLN A 60 12.06 6.69 -15.40
N THR A 61 12.42 6.19 -14.22
CA THR A 61 11.51 6.06 -13.07
C THR A 61 12.29 6.23 -11.76
N LEU A 62 11.57 6.18 -10.63
CA LEU A 62 12.17 6.00 -9.32
C LEU A 62 12.11 4.52 -8.92
N SER A 63 13.10 4.06 -8.17
CA SER A 63 13.16 2.70 -7.62
C SER A 63 13.84 2.71 -6.24
N LEU A 64 13.81 1.58 -5.55
CA LEU A 64 14.46 1.43 -4.25
C LEU A 64 15.73 0.58 -4.38
N CYS A 65 16.73 0.92 -3.58
CA CYS A 65 17.83 0.00 -3.29
C CYS A 65 17.27 -1.24 -2.56
N PRO A 66 17.55 -2.47 -3.02
CA PRO A 66 17.06 -3.68 -2.35
C PRO A 66 17.67 -3.89 -0.96
N SER A 67 18.82 -3.26 -0.67
CA SER A 67 19.55 -3.45 0.60
C SER A 67 19.20 -2.43 1.67
N CYS A 68 19.08 -1.14 1.33
CA CYS A 68 18.80 -0.08 2.30
C CYS A 68 17.53 0.73 2.03
N LEU A 69 16.73 0.32 1.04
CA LEU A 69 15.48 0.97 0.65
C LEU A 69 15.62 2.44 0.19
N ARG A 70 16.82 3.03 0.14
CA ARG A 70 17.05 4.39 -0.38
C ARG A 70 16.33 4.59 -1.73
N LEU A 71 15.66 5.73 -1.90
CA LEU A 71 15.00 6.08 -3.15
C LEU A 71 16.03 6.56 -4.17
N LEU A 72 16.05 5.93 -5.34
CA LEU A 72 17.03 6.14 -6.41
C LEU A 72 16.32 6.51 -7.71
N LYS A 73 17.01 7.22 -8.60
CA LYS A 73 16.64 7.25 -10.02
C LYS A 73 16.99 5.91 -10.67
N ALA A 74 16.16 5.51 -11.63
CA ALA A 74 16.33 4.29 -12.38
C ALA A 74 16.05 4.53 -13.86
N VAL A 75 16.84 3.93 -14.73
CA VAL A 75 16.61 3.90 -16.18
C VAL A 75 16.07 2.54 -16.57
N ILE A 76 15.00 2.53 -17.37
CA ILE A 76 14.45 1.33 -18.00
C ILE A 76 14.90 1.35 -19.46
N PHE A 77 15.50 0.26 -19.92
CA PHE A 77 16.09 0.17 -21.26
C PHE A 77 15.92 -1.22 -21.85
N GLU A 78 16.04 -1.31 -23.16
CA GLU A 78 16.10 -2.56 -23.91
C GLU A 78 17.54 -3.01 -24.07
N ARG A 79 17.76 -4.32 -23.89
CA ARG A 79 19.01 -5.01 -24.23
C ARG A 79 18.71 -6.49 -24.51
N GLU A 80 19.10 -6.96 -25.69
CA GLU A 80 18.98 -8.35 -26.14
C GLU A 80 17.52 -8.88 -26.11
N GLY A 81 16.56 -8.08 -26.57
CA GLY A 81 15.14 -8.44 -26.64
C GLY A 81 14.43 -8.45 -25.29
N LYS A 82 15.06 -7.95 -24.23
CA LYS A 82 14.51 -7.87 -22.87
C LYS A 82 14.49 -6.43 -22.37
N VAL A 83 13.62 -6.17 -21.41
CA VAL A 83 13.56 -4.89 -20.70
C VAL A 83 14.27 -5.02 -19.37
N TRP A 84 15.24 -4.15 -19.14
CA TRP A 84 16.05 -4.07 -17.95
C TRP A 84 15.76 -2.79 -17.18
N ILE A 85 16.02 -2.80 -15.89
CA ILE A 85 16.05 -1.61 -15.04
C ILE A 85 17.43 -1.51 -14.38
N ARG A 86 18.05 -0.33 -14.44
CA ARG A 86 19.31 -0.03 -13.76
C ARG A 86 19.14 1.16 -12.83
N LYS A 87 19.70 1.05 -11.63
CA LYS A 87 19.77 2.08 -10.58
C LYS A 87 21.11 2.00 -9.89
N GLU A 88 21.56 3.09 -9.29
CA GLU A 88 22.85 3.12 -8.59
C GLU A 88 22.66 3.68 -7.18
N CYS A 89 23.08 2.91 -6.18
CA CYS A 89 23.05 3.30 -4.79
C CYS A 89 24.46 3.74 -4.35
N PRO A 90 24.63 4.91 -3.72
CA PRO A 90 25.97 5.37 -3.30
C PRO A 90 26.63 4.49 -2.24
N VAL A 91 25.88 3.55 -1.64
CA VAL A 91 26.38 2.62 -0.62
C VAL A 91 26.52 1.20 -1.16
N HIS A 92 25.65 0.78 -2.08
CA HIS A 92 25.56 -0.61 -2.56
C HIS A 92 25.95 -0.80 -4.02
N GLY A 93 26.29 0.28 -4.73
CA GLY A 93 26.72 0.26 -6.13
C GLY A 93 25.59 0.13 -7.14
N GLU A 94 25.96 -0.26 -8.36
CA GLU A 94 25.04 -0.51 -9.47
C GLU A 94 24.18 -1.75 -9.20
N ILE A 95 22.88 -1.60 -9.42
CA ILE A 95 21.89 -2.68 -9.35
C ILE A 95 21.19 -2.72 -10.71
N GLU A 96 21.24 -3.88 -11.35
CA GLU A 96 20.63 -4.14 -12.65
C GLU A 96 19.80 -5.42 -12.59
N GLU A 97 18.54 -5.33 -13.01
CA GLU A 97 17.56 -6.40 -12.87
C GLU A 97 16.71 -6.51 -14.15
N ILE A 98 16.24 -7.72 -14.46
CA ILE A 98 15.27 -7.90 -15.54
C ILE A 98 13.93 -7.31 -15.08
N TYR A 99 13.43 -6.34 -15.81
CA TYR A 99 12.14 -5.70 -15.57
C TYR A 99 11.00 -6.41 -16.31
N TRP A 100 11.25 -6.84 -17.55
CA TRP A 100 10.33 -7.65 -18.36
C TRP A 100 11.11 -8.53 -19.33
N GLY A 101 10.79 -9.82 -19.40
CA GLY A 101 11.57 -10.82 -20.16
C GLY A 101 11.42 -10.78 -21.69
N ASP A 102 10.62 -9.87 -22.23
CA ASP A 102 10.29 -9.75 -23.66
C ASP A 102 9.94 -8.29 -23.98
N TYR A 103 10.75 -7.67 -24.83
CA TYR A 103 10.63 -6.26 -25.23
C TYR A 103 9.37 -5.99 -26.06
N GLU A 104 9.07 -6.83 -27.04
CA GLU A 104 7.93 -6.65 -27.94
C GLU A 104 6.62 -6.72 -27.17
N LEU A 105 6.52 -7.65 -26.22
CA LEU A 105 5.37 -7.80 -25.34
C LEU A 105 5.24 -6.59 -24.40
N TYR A 106 6.35 -6.13 -23.81
CA TYR A 106 6.35 -4.93 -22.99
C TYR A 106 5.85 -3.71 -23.78
N MET A 107 6.37 -3.49 -24.99
CA MET A 107 5.96 -2.37 -25.85
C MET A 107 4.51 -2.50 -26.31
N ARG A 108 4.02 -3.72 -26.55
CA ARG A 108 2.59 -3.97 -26.81
C ARG A 108 1.73 -3.56 -25.63
N PHE A 109 2.08 -3.94 -24.40
CA PHE A 109 1.28 -3.62 -23.21
C PHE A 109 1.39 -2.17 -22.78
N LYS A 110 2.56 -1.54 -22.97
CA LYS A 110 2.78 -0.11 -22.71
C LYS A 110 1.74 0.78 -23.44
N LYS A 111 1.29 0.38 -24.63
CA LYS A 111 0.25 1.08 -25.40
C LYS A 111 -1.12 1.15 -24.69
N TRP A 112 -1.38 0.24 -23.75
CA TRP A 112 -2.62 0.18 -22.98
C TRP A 112 -2.51 0.87 -21.62
N GLN A 113 -1.35 1.44 -21.28
CA GLN A 113 -1.19 2.22 -20.07
C GLN A 113 -2.08 3.46 -20.13
N PHE A 114 -2.97 3.60 -19.16
CA PHE A 114 -3.89 4.72 -19.06
C PHE A 114 -3.98 5.19 -17.62
N ASP A 115 -3.69 6.48 -17.40
CA ASP A 115 -3.87 7.09 -16.10
C ASP A 115 -5.34 7.44 -15.88
N GLY A 116 -5.89 6.97 -14.77
CA GLY A 116 -7.24 7.34 -14.37
C GLY A 116 -7.33 8.81 -13.93
N LYS A 117 -8.56 9.26 -13.66
CA LYS A 117 -8.86 10.65 -13.24
C LYS A 117 -8.28 11.03 -11.87
N GLY A 118 -7.73 10.06 -11.13
CA GLY A 118 -7.27 10.23 -9.76
C GLY A 118 -8.38 10.49 -8.76
N VAL A 119 -7.98 10.68 -7.51
CA VAL A 119 -8.87 10.80 -6.36
C VAL A 119 -9.02 12.27 -5.98
N LYS A 120 -10.26 12.74 -5.83
CA LYS A 120 -10.57 14.15 -5.48
C LYS A 120 -10.35 14.44 -3.99
N ASN A 121 -10.64 13.48 -3.13
CA ASN A 121 -10.56 13.59 -1.68
C ASN A 121 -9.53 12.60 -1.13
N THR A 122 -8.28 13.03 -1.14
CA THR A 122 -7.14 12.22 -0.73
C THR A 122 -7.09 12.04 0.79
N ASN A 123 -6.75 10.84 1.27
CA ASN A 123 -6.67 10.57 2.70
C ASN A 123 -5.41 11.17 3.34
N VAL A 124 -4.35 11.34 2.55
CA VAL A 124 -3.08 11.93 2.99
C VAL A 124 -2.66 13.05 2.04
N PRO A 125 -2.09 14.16 2.56
CA PRO A 125 -1.44 15.15 1.71
C PRO A 125 -0.18 14.55 1.04
N LEU A 126 0.33 15.24 0.02
CA LEU A 126 1.63 14.91 -0.56
C LEU A 126 2.73 15.61 0.25
N LEU A 127 3.37 14.86 1.16
CA LEU A 127 4.44 15.33 2.03
C LEU A 127 5.82 14.84 1.56
N THR A 128 5.88 13.65 0.95
CA THR A 128 7.13 13.07 0.43
C THR A 128 6.88 12.27 -0.87
N LEU A 129 7.93 11.66 -1.42
CA LEU A 129 7.89 10.83 -2.62
C LEU A 129 7.38 9.42 -2.33
N CYS A 130 6.76 8.79 -3.33
CA CYS A 130 6.40 7.37 -3.27
C CYS A 130 7.68 6.52 -3.17
N PRO A 131 7.74 5.48 -2.31
CA PRO A 131 6.65 4.89 -1.50
C PRO A 131 6.50 5.46 -0.09
N TYR A 132 7.28 6.46 0.29
CA TYR A 132 7.32 7.02 1.64
C TYR A 132 6.14 7.92 1.98
N ASN A 133 5.28 8.23 1.00
CA ASN A 133 4.02 8.93 1.20
C ASN A 133 2.84 7.95 1.20
N CYS A 134 2.93 6.91 2.03
CA CYS A 134 1.97 5.81 2.05
C CYS A 134 0.55 6.29 2.42
N GLY A 135 -0.44 5.78 1.69
CA GLY A 135 -1.85 6.22 1.75
C GLY A 135 -2.32 6.83 0.43
N LEU A 136 -3.64 7.03 0.30
CA LEU A 136 -4.24 7.53 -0.94
C LEU A 136 -4.01 9.04 -1.13
N CYS A 137 -2.83 9.40 -1.65
CA CYS A 137 -2.40 10.77 -1.92
C CYS A 137 -2.73 11.25 -3.36
N PRO A 138 -2.54 12.54 -3.70
CA PRO A 138 -2.84 13.08 -5.03
C PRO A 138 -2.08 12.44 -6.22
N ARG A 139 -1.02 11.67 -5.95
CA ARG A 139 -0.29 10.90 -6.98
C ARG A 139 -1.05 9.67 -7.45
N HIS A 140 -2.00 9.14 -6.66
CA HIS A 140 -2.80 8.00 -7.07
C HIS A 140 -3.79 8.40 -8.15
N LYS A 141 -3.65 7.76 -9.32
CA LYS A 141 -4.48 8.02 -10.51
C LYS A 141 -5.62 7.00 -10.69
N SER A 142 -5.51 5.85 -10.05
CA SER A 142 -6.58 4.84 -9.99
C SER A 142 -7.49 5.03 -8.78
N HIS A 143 -8.68 4.45 -8.86
CA HIS A 143 -9.61 4.33 -7.74
C HIS A 143 -9.57 2.90 -7.20
N THR A 144 -9.97 2.71 -5.95
CA THR A 144 -10.12 1.38 -5.36
C THR A 144 -11.17 0.57 -6.12
N ALA A 145 -10.71 -0.42 -6.89
CA ALA A 145 -11.60 -1.34 -7.61
C ALA A 145 -12.24 -2.37 -6.66
N LEU A 146 -11.43 -2.93 -5.76
CA LEU A 146 -11.81 -3.89 -4.74
C LEU A 146 -11.29 -3.44 -3.38
N LEU A 147 -12.18 -3.23 -2.43
CA LEU A 147 -11.83 -2.96 -1.04
C LEU A 147 -11.69 -4.29 -0.30
N ASN A 148 -10.54 -4.53 0.34
CA ASN A 148 -10.34 -5.69 1.21
C ASN A 148 -10.52 -5.25 2.67
N LEU A 149 -11.55 -5.78 3.32
CA LEU A 149 -11.77 -5.60 4.76
C LEU A 149 -11.29 -6.84 5.50
N VAL A 150 -10.21 -6.72 6.26
CA VAL A 150 -9.81 -7.75 7.22
C VAL A 150 -10.80 -7.72 8.39
N ALA A 151 -11.66 -8.72 8.51
CA ALA A 151 -12.62 -8.83 9.59
C ALA A 151 -12.01 -9.44 10.85
N THR A 152 -11.08 -10.39 10.70
CA THR A 152 -10.35 -10.99 11.82
C THR A 152 -9.02 -11.55 11.31
N ASN A 153 -8.02 -11.70 12.17
CA ASN A 153 -6.86 -12.52 11.83
C ASN A 153 -7.03 -13.99 12.27
N ARG A 154 -8.04 -14.33 13.09
CA ARG A 154 -8.30 -15.73 13.49
C ARG A 154 -8.53 -16.63 12.28
N CYS A 155 -7.98 -17.85 12.31
CA CYS A 155 -8.18 -18.88 11.29
C CYS A 155 -8.11 -20.26 11.97
N ASP A 156 -8.97 -21.19 11.55
CA ASP A 156 -9.01 -22.58 12.02
C ASP A 156 -8.10 -23.50 11.19
N LEU A 157 -7.39 -22.94 10.19
CA LEU A 157 -6.39 -23.61 9.37
C LEU A 157 -4.99 -22.97 9.52
N SER A 158 -3.96 -23.76 9.22
CA SER A 158 -2.55 -23.38 9.33
C SER A 158 -1.77 -23.71 8.05
N CYS A 159 -2.18 -23.13 6.92
CA CYS A 159 -1.58 -23.43 5.61
C CYS A 159 -0.11 -22.97 5.54
N TRP A 160 0.77 -23.84 5.03
CA TRP A 160 2.21 -23.57 4.93
C TRP A 160 2.58 -22.40 4.01
N TYR A 161 1.69 -22.05 3.07
CA TYR A 161 1.84 -20.94 2.13
C TYR A 161 1.07 -19.68 2.54
N CYS A 162 0.44 -19.66 3.73
CA CYS A 162 -0.37 -18.52 4.16
C CYS A 162 0.49 -17.32 4.54
N PHE A 163 0.35 -16.21 3.80
CA PHE A 163 0.99 -14.95 4.14
C PHE A 163 0.24 -14.19 5.26
N PHE A 164 -1.00 -14.58 5.57
CA PHE A 164 -1.87 -13.99 6.59
C PHE A 164 -1.83 -14.77 7.93
N PHE A 165 -0.70 -15.41 8.22
CA PHE A 165 -0.57 -16.40 9.30
C PHE A 165 -0.67 -15.79 10.71
N ALA A 166 -1.88 -15.76 11.26
CA ALA A 166 -2.16 -15.16 12.56
C ALA A 166 -1.48 -15.81 13.77
N ALA A 167 -1.18 -17.11 13.72
CA ALA A 167 -0.50 -17.77 14.84
C ALA A 167 0.91 -17.20 15.10
N ARG A 168 1.51 -16.49 14.13
CA ARG A 168 2.77 -15.74 14.33
C ARG A 168 2.59 -14.27 14.73
N ALA A 169 1.38 -13.71 14.63
CA ALA A 169 1.17 -12.29 14.88
C ALA A 169 1.31 -11.90 16.36
N GLY A 170 1.07 -12.84 17.30
CA GLY A 170 1.18 -12.59 18.73
C GLY A 170 0.02 -11.79 19.35
N TYR A 171 -0.98 -11.41 18.55
CA TYR A 171 -2.21 -10.73 18.99
C TYR A 171 -3.40 -11.11 18.11
N VAL A 172 -4.61 -10.93 18.64
CA VAL A 172 -5.86 -11.06 17.88
C VAL A 172 -6.27 -9.69 17.34
N TYR A 173 -6.39 -9.58 16.02
CA TYR A 173 -6.99 -8.44 15.37
C TYR A 173 -8.45 -8.76 15.06
N GLU A 174 -9.37 -8.04 15.69
CA GLU A 174 -10.80 -8.18 15.44
C GLU A 174 -11.51 -6.84 15.72
N PRO A 175 -11.70 -5.98 14.69
CA PRO A 175 -12.32 -4.68 14.87
C PRO A 175 -13.80 -4.80 15.28
N THR A 176 -14.25 -3.90 16.13
CA THR A 176 -15.66 -3.80 16.53
C THR A 176 -16.55 -3.42 15.34
N LEU A 177 -17.85 -3.70 15.45
CA LEU A 177 -18.83 -3.29 14.43
C LEU A 177 -18.82 -1.78 14.16
N ASN A 178 -18.60 -0.95 15.19
CA ASN A 178 -18.47 0.51 15.04
C ASN A 178 -17.20 0.88 14.25
N HIS A 179 -16.08 0.22 14.51
CA HIS A 179 -14.85 0.46 13.77
C HIS A 179 -15.00 0.02 12.30
N ILE A 180 -15.63 -1.13 12.06
CA ILE A 180 -15.95 -1.61 10.70
C ILE A 180 -16.83 -0.61 9.96
N ARG A 181 -17.89 -0.12 10.61
CA ARG A 181 -18.77 0.91 10.04
C ARG A 181 -17.98 2.16 9.67
N TYR A 182 -17.11 2.63 10.55
CA TYR A 182 -16.22 3.76 10.26
C TYR A 182 -15.36 3.49 9.02
N MET A 183 -14.66 2.35 8.95
CA MET A 183 -13.80 2.00 7.81
C MET A 183 -14.58 1.97 6.48
N LEU A 184 -15.74 1.32 6.46
CA LEU A 184 -16.59 1.21 5.28
C LEU A 184 -17.15 2.59 4.86
N ARG A 185 -17.57 3.40 5.84
CA ARG A 185 -18.03 4.77 5.59
C ARG A 185 -16.95 5.65 4.98
N GLU A 186 -15.74 5.62 5.53
CA GLU A 186 -14.60 6.37 4.99
C GLU A 186 -14.28 5.95 3.55
N ALA A 187 -14.29 4.64 3.29
CA ALA A 187 -14.07 4.12 1.94
C ALA A 187 -15.14 4.63 0.95
N ARG A 188 -16.40 4.73 1.38
CA ARG A 188 -17.51 5.22 0.55
C ARG A 188 -17.51 6.73 0.31
N LYS A 189 -16.77 7.50 1.11
CA LYS A 189 -16.53 8.92 0.84
C LYS A 189 -15.64 9.14 -0.39
N LEU A 190 -14.86 8.15 -0.83
CA LEU A 190 -13.94 8.29 -1.96
C LEU A 190 -14.65 8.76 -3.24
N ALA A 191 -14.06 9.76 -3.88
CA ALA A 191 -14.56 10.44 -5.05
C ALA A 191 -13.47 10.57 -6.13
N PRO A 192 -13.84 10.61 -7.42
CA PRO A 192 -15.19 10.59 -7.98
C PRO A 192 -15.89 9.22 -7.95
N VAL A 193 -15.15 8.13 -7.80
CA VAL A 193 -15.71 6.77 -7.81
C VAL A 193 -15.49 6.11 -6.44
N PRO A 194 -16.54 5.85 -5.65
CA PRO A 194 -16.41 5.07 -4.44
C PRO A 194 -16.17 3.58 -4.79
N PRO A 195 -15.50 2.81 -3.90
CA PRO A 195 -15.27 1.39 -4.11
C PRO A 195 -16.58 0.65 -4.40
N LYS A 196 -16.55 -0.18 -5.44
CA LYS A 196 -17.71 -0.93 -5.92
C LYS A 196 -17.80 -2.32 -5.31
N ALA A 197 -16.67 -3.00 -5.25
CA ALA A 197 -16.59 -4.33 -4.66
C ALA A 197 -15.96 -4.28 -3.26
N LEU A 198 -16.50 -5.09 -2.36
CA LEU A 198 -15.97 -5.35 -1.02
C LEU A 198 -15.68 -6.85 -0.90
N GLN A 199 -14.44 -7.19 -0.58
CA GLN A 199 -14.04 -8.51 -0.14
C GLN A 199 -13.84 -8.48 1.37
N ILE A 200 -14.71 -9.16 2.10
CA ILE A 200 -14.53 -9.43 3.52
C ILE A 200 -13.58 -10.62 3.62
N THR A 201 -12.42 -10.39 4.22
CA THR A 201 -11.31 -11.35 4.31
C THR A 201 -10.77 -11.39 5.73
N GLY A 202 -9.68 -12.09 5.94
CA GLY A 202 -8.97 -12.12 7.20
C GLY A 202 -7.95 -13.24 7.25
N GLY A 203 -7.89 -13.89 8.41
CA GLY A 203 -7.85 -15.35 8.43
C GLY A 203 -9.17 -15.89 7.85
N GLU A 204 -9.96 -16.59 8.67
CA GLU A 204 -11.29 -17.05 8.27
C GLU A 204 -12.39 -16.11 8.82
N PRO A 205 -13.00 -15.24 7.99
CA PRO A 205 -14.02 -14.28 8.45
C PRO A 205 -15.27 -14.96 9.03
N LEU A 206 -15.58 -16.20 8.66
CA LEU A 206 -16.72 -16.95 9.18
C LEU A 206 -16.54 -17.41 10.64
N LEU A 207 -15.36 -17.25 11.23
CA LEU A 207 -15.15 -17.48 12.68
C LEU A 207 -15.70 -16.36 13.57
N ARG A 208 -16.19 -15.26 12.97
CA ARG A 208 -16.85 -14.18 13.70
C ARG A 208 -18.34 -14.47 13.83
N ASP A 209 -18.84 -14.48 15.07
CA ASP A 209 -20.27 -14.65 15.37
C ASP A 209 -21.13 -13.51 14.78
N ASP A 210 -20.53 -12.34 14.56
CA ASP A 210 -21.18 -11.13 14.04
C ASP A 210 -20.96 -10.89 12.53
N ILE A 211 -20.55 -11.91 11.77
CA ILE A 211 -20.29 -11.77 10.32
C ILE A 211 -21.52 -11.28 9.54
N VAL A 212 -22.73 -11.71 9.94
CA VAL A 212 -23.98 -11.28 9.33
C VAL A 212 -24.22 -9.79 9.57
N GLU A 213 -23.89 -9.29 10.76
CA GLU A 213 -23.96 -7.88 11.12
C GLU A 213 -22.97 -7.05 10.30
N ILE A 214 -21.76 -7.55 10.05
CA ILE A 214 -20.79 -6.91 9.15
C ILE A 214 -21.37 -6.73 7.75
N VAL A 215 -22.01 -7.78 7.20
CA VAL A 215 -22.65 -7.73 5.88
C VAL A 215 -23.81 -6.72 5.87
N LYS A 216 -24.62 -6.66 6.93
CA LYS A 216 -25.69 -5.64 7.08
C LYS A 216 -25.11 -4.23 7.09
N ILE A 217 -24.04 -3.99 7.84
CA ILE A 217 -23.34 -2.69 7.88
C ILE A 217 -22.83 -2.32 6.48
N ALA A 218 -22.20 -3.24 5.76
CA ALA A 218 -21.74 -2.97 4.39
C ALA A 218 -22.90 -2.54 3.48
N LYS A 219 -24.04 -3.22 3.57
CA LYS A 219 -25.24 -2.84 2.82
C LYS A 219 -25.75 -1.45 3.19
N GLU A 220 -25.81 -1.13 4.48
CA GLU A 220 -26.24 0.18 4.97
C GLU A 220 -25.32 1.32 4.53
N GLU A 221 -24.00 1.09 4.46
CA GLU A 221 -23.02 2.07 3.97
C GLU A 221 -22.97 2.13 2.42
N GLY A 222 -23.75 1.31 1.72
CA GLY A 222 -23.97 1.42 0.27
C GLY A 222 -23.11 0.50 -0.61
N PHE A 223 -22.66 -0.63 -0.06
CA PHE A 223 -22.13 -1.76 -0.83
C PHE A 223 -23.30 -2.71 -1.19
N THR A 224 -23.48 -3.02 -2.48
CA THR A 224 -24.64 -3.78 -2.99
C THR A 224 -24.22 -4.90 -3.90
#